data_AF-A0A3D2JEQ3-F1
#
_entry.id   AF-A0A3D2JEQ3-F1
#
_cell.length_a   1.000
_cell.length_b   1.000
_cell.length_c   1.000
_cell.angle_alpha   90.00
_cell.angle_beta   90.00
_cell.angle_gamma   90.00
#
_symmetry.space_group_name_H-M   'P 1'
#
loop_
_entity.id
_entity.type
_entity.pdbx_description
1 polymer ?
#
loop_
_entity_poly.entity_id
_entity_poly.type
_entity_poly.pdbx_seq_one_letter_code
_entity_poly.pdbx_strand_id
1 'polypeptide(L)'
;VTALCNAVEYDSWAPVRIMAALALPTFRDKRAIAPLERAASRELESRGERQMLLAIQALRDDSKEDEQVKDLRKDLDEIREENRKLKEQMAGLEARMK
;
A
#
# COMPACT_ATOMS: atom_id res chain seq x y z
N VAL A 1 -14.67 6.43 -2.46
CA VAL A 1 -13.48 7.20 -2.87
C VAL A 1 -13.83 8.36 -3.81
N THR A 2 -14.60 8.16 -4.90
CA THR A 2 -14.94 9.21 -5.88
C THR A 2 -15.43 10.54 -5.29
N ALA A 3 -16.38 10.50 -4.34
CA ALA A 3 -16.91 11.72 -3.71
C ALA A 3 -15.82 12.48 -2.91
N LEU A 4 -14.91 11.75 -2.25
CA LEU A 4 -13.79 12.35 -1.52
C LEU A 4 -12.72 12.91 -2.47
N CYS A 5 -12.47 12.26 -3.61
CA CYS A 5 -11.61 12.81 -4.66
C CYS A 5 -12.19 14.13 -5.21
N ASN A 6 -13.49 14.18 -5.46
CA ASN A 6 -14.13 15.42 -5.91
C ASN A 6 -14.09 16.50 -4.83
N ALA A 7 -14.30 16.13 -3.55
CA ALA A 7 -14.25 17.08 -2.44
C ALA A 7 -12.85 17.66 -2.25
N VAL A 8 -11.79 16.83 -2.27
CA VAL A 8 -10.42 17.34 -2.15
C VAL A 8 -10.04 18.21 -3.35
N GLU A 9 -10.59 17.93 -4.53
CA GLU A 9 -10.21 18.61 -5.76
C GLU A 9 -11.07 19.85 -6.10
N TYR A 10 -12.30 19.97 -5.63
CA TYR A 10 -13.17 21.04 -6.12
C TYR A 10 -13.92 21.79 -5.02
N ASP A 11 -13.85 21.34 -3.77
CA ASP A 11 -14.54 22.04 -2.71
C ASP A 11 -13.90 23.41 -2.44
N SER A 12 -14.74 24.45 -2.37
CA SER A 12 -14.32 25.82 -2.09
C SER A 12 -13.79 26.00 -0.66
N TRP A 13 -14.25 25.18 0.29
CA TRP A 13 -13.95 25.33 1.70
C TRP A 13 -12.76 24.46 2.11
N ALA A 14 -11.66 25.11 2.52
CA ALA A 14 -10.40 24.44 2.87
C ALA A 14 -10.55 23.30 3.91
N PRO A 15 -11.36 23.45 4.99
CA PRO A 15 -11.61 22.35 5.92
C PRO A 15 -12.17 21.09 5.26
N VAL A 16 -13.04 21.20 4.25
CA VAL A 16 -13.58 20.04 3.54
C VAL A 16 -12.48 19.34 2.75
N ARG A 17 -11.64 20.11 2.03
CA ARG A 17 -10.50 19.55 1.31
C ARG A 17 -9.53 18.84 2.24
N ILE A 18 -9.22 19.44 3.39
CA ILE A 18 -8.32 18.87 4.40
C ILE A 18 -8.90 17.58 4.99
N MET A 19 -10.18 17.58 5.36
CA MET A 19 -10.85 16.39 5.90
C MET A 19 -10.96 15.28 4.86
N ALA A 20 -11.23 15.61 3.60
CA ALA A 20 -11.20 14.65 2.50
C ALA A 20 -9.79 14.05 2.32
N ALA A 21 -8.74 14.88 2.33
CA ALA A 21 -7.37 14.42 2.25
C ALA A 21 -6.99 13.48 3.41
N LEU A 22 -7.44 13.77 4.63
CA LEU A 22 -7.25 12.90 5.80
C LEU A 22 -7.97 11.55 5.68
N ALA A 23 -9.16 11.53 5.07
CA ALA A 23 -9.95 10.32 4.94
C ALA A 23 -9.46 9.40 3.82
N LEU A 24 -8.93 9.95 2.72
CA LEU A 24 -8.56 9.18 1.52
C LEU A 24 -7.60 7.99 1.76
N PRO A 25 -6.55 8.10 2.60
CA PRO A 25 -5.66 6.97 2.91
C PRO A 25 -6.36 5.74 3.50
N THR A 26 -7.46 5.93 4.24
CA THR A 26 -8.20 4.81 4.87
C THR A 26 -8.81 3.85 3.85
N PHE A 27 -9.03 4.31 2.62
CA PHE A 27 -9.61 3.51 1.55
C PHE A 27 -8.56 2.79 0.70
N ARG A 28 -7.26 3.09 0.87
CA ARG A 28 -6.13 2.46 0.15
C ARG A 28 -6.28 2.48 -1.39
N ASP A 29 -7.03 3.44 -1.92
CA ASP A 29 -7.32 3.54 -3.36
C ASP A 29 -6.38 4.55 -4.01
N LYS A 30 -5.39 4.03 -4.76
CA LYS A 30 -4.36 4.83 -5.43
C LYS A 30 -4.90 5.84 -6.44
N ARG A 31 -6.16 5.70 -6.90
CA ARG A 31 -6.80 6.71 -7.77
C ARG A 31 -6.93 8.07 -7.09
N ALA A 32 -6.83 8.11 -5.76
CA ALA A 32 -6.83 9.34 -4.96
C ALA A 32 -5.54 10.17 -5.08
N ILE A 33 -4.42 9.58 -5.52
CA ILE A 33 -3.11 10.25 -5.57
C ILE A 33 -3.15 11.47 -6.52
N ALA A 34 -3.65 11.31 -7.75
CA ALA A 34 -3.64 12.40 -8.72
C ALA A 34 -4.57 13.58 -8.32
N PRO A 35 -5.80 13.36 -7.80
CA PRO A 35 -6.59 14.43 -7.18
C PRO A 35 -5.89 15.15 -6.03
N LEU A 36 -5.19 14.40 -5.15
CA LEU A 36 -4.43 14.98 -4.04
C LEU A 36 -3.26 15.84 -4.54
N GLU A 37 -2.53 15.39 -5.56
CA GLU A 37 -1.41 16.14 -6.17
C GLU A 37 -1.90 17.46 -6.76
N ARG A 38 -3.00 17.42 -7.54
CA ARG A 38 -3.62 18.62 -8.10
C ARG A 38 -4.19 19.55 -7.03
N ALA A 39 -4.73 19.00 -5.95
CA ALA A 39 -5.21 19.81 -4.83
C ALA A 39 -4.07 20.49 -4.08
N ALA A 40 -2.97 19.77 -3.81
CA ALA A 40 -1.81 20.30 -3.11
C ALA A 40 -1.15 21.45 -3.90
N SER A 41 -1.02 21.33 -5.22
CA SER A 41 -0.32 22.32 -6.06
C SER A 41 -0.99 23.70 -6.12
N ARG A 42 -2.24 23.82 -5.70
CA ARG A 42 -3.00 25.08 -5.67
C ARG A 42 -3.41 25.50 -4.27
N GLU A 43 -3.00 24.75 -3.25
CA GLU A 43 -3.43 25.04 -1.90
C GLU A 43 -2.66 26.25 -1.36
N LEU A 44 -3.38 27.21 -0.79
CA LEU A 44 -2.79 28.48 -0.33
C LEU A 44 -2.25 28.39 1.09
N GLU A 45 -2.80 27.46 1.88
CA GLU A 45 -2.40 27.25 3.28
C GLU A 45 -1.43 26.08 3.38
N SER A 46 -0.24 26.34 3.94
CA SER A 46 0.82 25.32 4.10
C SER A 46 0.38 24.09 4.90
N ARG A 47 -0.60 24.24 5.81
CA ARG A 47 -1.16 23.10 6.56
C ARG A 47 -1.99 22.18 5.66
N GLY A 48 -2.81 22.75 4.77
CA GLY A 48 -3.65 21.98 3.87
C GLY A 48 -2.81 21.23 2.84
N GLU A 49 -1.83 21.91 2.24
CA GLU A 49 -0.84 21.30 1.34
C GLU A 49 -0.11 20.14 2.02
N ARG A 50 0.45 20.38 3.22
CA ARG A 50 1.14 19.34 3.99
C ARG A 50 0.26 18.12 4.23
N GLN A 51 -1.01 18.32 4.54
CA GLN A 51 -1.93 17.21 4.79
C GLN A 51 -2.17 16.36 3.55
N MET A 52 -2.28 17.00 2.38
CA MET A 52 -2.42 16.32 1.10
C MET A 52 -1.16 15.54 0.73
N LEU A 53 0.03 16.11 0.96
CA LEU A 53 1.31 15.43 0.73
C LEU A 53 1.51 14.22 1.64
N LEU A 54 1.14 14.31 2.92
CA LEU A 54 1.17 13.18 3.84
C LEU A 54 0.21 12.07 3.40
N ALA A 55 -0.98 12.42 2.91
CA ALA A 55 -1.93 11.46 2.38
C ALA A 55 -1.39 10.74 1.13
N ILE A 56 -0.73 11.47 0.22
CA ILE A 56 -0.06 10.89 -0.96
C ILE A 56 1.03 9.90 -0.52
N GLN A 57 1.84 10.27 0.47
CA GLN A 57 2.90 9.40 0.98
C GLN A 57 2.32 8.11 1.56
N ALA A 58 1.28 8.20 2.40
CA ALA A 58 0.61 7.04 2.97
C ALA A 58 0.06 6.09 1.89
N LEU A 59 -0.57 6.62 0.85
CA LEU A 59 -1.09 5.82 -0.28
C LEU A 59 0.01 5.15 -1.13
N ARG A 60 1.22 5.72 -1.15
CA ARG A 60 2.38 5.12 -1.83
C ARG A 60 3.04 4.05 -0.97
N ASP A 61 3.22 4.31 0.32
CA ASP A 61 3.87 3.39 1.24
C ASP A 61 3.04 2.13 1.52
N ASP A 62 1.70 2.22 1.51
CA ASP A 62 0.79 1.07 1.62
C ASP A 62 1.09 -0.03 0.57
N SER A 63 1.56 0.36 -0.61
CA SER A 63 1.94 -0.62 -1.62
C SER A 63 3.26 -1.34 -1.40
N LYS A 64 4.15 -0.78 -0.58
CA LYS A 64 5.38 -1.48 -0.18
C LYS A 64 5.07 -2.60 0.80
N GLU A 65 4.08 -2.40 1.67
CA GLU A 65 3.65 -3.46 2.60
C GLU A 65 3.07 -4.65 1.83
N ASP A 66 2.20 -4.41 0.84
CA ASP A 66 1.64 -5.45 -0.01
C ASP A 66 2.71 -6.22 -0.81
N GLU A 67 3.73 -5.51 -1.32
CA GLU A 67 4.83 -6.11 -2.06
C GLU A 67 5.71 -6.98 -1.15
N GLN A 68 6.06 -6.48 0.04
CA GLN A 68 6.80 -7.26 1.04
C GLN A 68 6.04 -8.52 1.48
N VAL A 69 4.73 -8.42 1.70
CA VAL A 69 3.90 -9.59 2.06
C VAL A 69 3.87 -10.61 0.92
N LYS A 70 3.84 -10.16 -0.34
CA LYS A 70 3.88 -11.04 -1.50
C LYS A 70 5.23 -11.77 -1.61
N ASP A 71 6.33 -11.07 -1.39
CA ASP A 71 7.67 -11.67 -1.43
C ASP A 71 7.85 -12.69 -0.30
N LEU A 72 7.45 -12.35 0.92
CA LEU A 72 7.49 -13.28 2.06
C LEU A 72 6.68 -14.57 1.81
N ARG A 73 5.54 -14.48 1.09
CA ARG A 73 4.75 -15.66 0.70
C ARG A 73 5.50 -16.53 -0.31
N LYS A 74 6.15 -15.90 -1.28
CA LYS A 74 6.96 -16.60 -2.28
C LYS A 74 8.11 -17.35 -1.61
N ASP A 75 8.85 -16.68 -0.72
CA ASP A 75 9.96 -17.28 0.02
C ASP A 75 9.49 -18.46 0.88
N LEU A 76 8.32 -18.33 1.53
CA LEU A 76 7.72 -19.41 2.31
C LEU A 76 7.38 -20.64 1.45
N ASP A 77 6.85 -20.44 0.26
CA ASP A 77 6.52 -21.52 -0.66
C ASP A 77 7.77 -22.22 -1.20
N GLU A 78 8.84 -21.47 -1.48
CA GLU A 78 10.16 -22.00 -1.85
C GLU A 78 10.74 -22.87 -0.73
N ILE A 79 10.75 -22.36 0.51
CA ILE A 79 11.24 -23.10 1.69
C ILE A 79 10.43 -24.39 1.92
N ARG A 80 9.10 -24.36 1.69
CA ARG A 80 8.25 -25.56 1.82
C ARG A 80 8.58 -26.60 0.77
N GLU A 81 8.85 -26.17 -0.45
CA GLU A 81 9.25 -27.06 -1.55
C GLU A 81 10.62 -27.71 -1.30
N GLU A 82 11.59 -26.92 -0.85
CA GLU A 82 12.92 -27.42 -0.48
C GLU A 82 12.84 -28.42 0.68
N ASN A 83 12.06 -28.12 1.72
CA ASN A 83 11.84 -29.05 2.83
C ASN A 83 11.20 -30.36 2.39
N ARG A 84 10.28 -30.33 1.42
CA ARG A 84 9.68 -31.55 0.86
C ARG A 84 10.72 -32.40 0.16
N LYS A 85 11.53 -31.80 -0.73
CA LYS A 85 12.61 -32.48 -1.45
C LYS A 85 13.65 -33.09 -0.50
N LEU A 86 14.06 -32.34 0.52
CA LEU A 86 15.01 -32.83 1.53
C LEU A 86 14.44 -34.02 2.30
N LYS A 87 13.15 -34.00 2.68
CA LYS A 87 12.49 -35.13 3.34
C LYS A 87 12.43 -36.36 2.44
N GLU A 88 12.13 -36.20 1.15
CA GLU A 88 12.13 -37.30 0.18
C GLU A 88 13.54 -37.90 0.00
N GLN A 89 14.56 -37.06 -0.09
CA GLN A 89 15.96 -37.49 -0.16
C GLN A 89 16.40 -38.26 1.10
N MET A 90 16.04 -37.76 2.28
CA MET A 90 16.32 -38.42 3.55
C MET A 90 15.64 -39.79 3.63
N ALA A 91 14.36 -39.89 3.28
CA ALA A 91 13.64 -41.16 3.24
C ALA A 91 14.29 -42.17 2.27
N GLY A 92 14.77 -41.70 1.11
CA GLY A 92 15.50 -42.53 0.15
C GLY A 92 16.84 -43.03 0.67
N LEU A 93 17.58 -42.22 1.42
CA LEU A 93 18.84 -42.63 2.05
C LEU A 93 18.60 -43.62 3.19
N GLU A 94 17.62 -43.36 4.06
CA GLU A 94 17.23 -44.26 5.14
C GLU A 94 16.81 -45.64 4.61
N ALA A 95 16.10 -45.69 3.48
CA ALA A 95 15.71 -46.94 2.84
C ALA A 95 16.89 -47.73 2.25
N ARG A 96 18.01 -47.07 1.94
CA ARG A 96 19.24 -47.73 1.43
C ARG A 96 20.19 -48.18 2.55
N MET A 97 20.00 -47.66 3.75
CA MET A 97 20.80 -47.99 4.94
C MET A 97 20.16 -49.10 5.80
N LYS A 98 18.88 -49.42 5.55
CA LYS A 98 18.22 -50.63 6.05
C LYS A 98 18.41 -51.79 5.09
#